data_AF-A0A7Y0SIR3-F1
#
_entry.id   AF-A0A7Y0SIR3-F1
#
_cell.length_a   1.000
_cell.length_b   1.000
_cell.length_c   1.000
_cell.angle_alpha   90.00
_cell.angle_beta   90.00
_cell.angle_gamma   90.00
#
_symmetry.space_group_name_H-M   'P 1'
#
loop_
_entity.id
_entity.type
_entity.pdbx_description
1 polymer ?
#
loop_
_entity_poly.entity_id
_entity_poly.type
_entity_poly.pdbx_seq_one_letter_code
_entity_poly.pdbx_strand_id
1 'polypeptide(L)' 'CYPTASQLAIKPLLEHALLDTNQWPVINATSGVSGAGRKASMVNSFCEVSLQPYGVFNHRHQPEIAQHLGCDVIFTPHLG' A
#
# COMPACT_ATOMS: atom_id res chain seq x y z
N CYS A 1 6.47 0.93 -5.30
CA CYS A 1 6.90 -0.25 -4.52
C CYS A 1 5.69 -1.06 -4.04
N TYR A 2 4.81 -0.51 -3.20
CA TYR A 2 3.62 -1.21 -2.70
C TYR A 2 2.71 -1.85 -3.78
N PRO A 3 2.49 -1.22 -4.96
CA PRO A 3 1.66 -1.82 -6.01
C PRO A 3 2.18 -3.17 -6.49
N THR A 4 3.50 -3.30 -6.64
CA THR A 4 4.14 -4.56 -7.06
C THR A 4 3.80 -5.72 -6.14
N ALA A 5 4.01 -5.56 -4.82
CA ALA A 5 3.72 -6.63 -3.86
C ALA A 5 2.21 -6.94 -3.79
N SER A 6 1.37 -5.90 -3.83
CA SER A 6 -0.08 -6.03 -3.77
C SER A 6 -0.64 -6.79 -4.97
N GLN A 7 -0.17 -6.45 -6.18
CA GLN A 7 -0.62 -7.10 -7.41
C GLN A 7 -0.11 -8.54 -7.51
N LEU A 8 1.15 -8.80 -7.15
CA LEU A 8 1.68 -10.18 -7.11
C LEU A 8 0.89 -11.08 -6.16
N ALA A 9 0.43 -10.55 -5.03
CA ALA A 9 -0.35 -11.30 -4.06
C ALA A 9 -1.81 -11.52 -4.50
N ILE A 10 -2.47 -10.50 -5.04
CA ILE A 10 -3.93 -10.51 -5.23
C ILE A 10 -4.36 -10.90 -6.65
N LYS A 11 -3.60 -10.51 -7.69
CA LYS A 11 -3.99 -10.72 -9.09
C LYS A 11 -4.35 -12.17 -9.44
N PRO A 12 -3.53 -13.20 -9.09
CA PRO A 12 -3.91 -14.59 -9.42
C PRO A 12 -5.16 -15.06 -8.68
N LEU A 13 -5.43 -14.53 -7.47
CA LEU A 13 -6.62 -14.89 -6.70
C LEU A 13 -7.89 -14.35 -7.35
N LEU A 14 -7.82 -13.13 -7.91
CA LEU A 14 -8.92 -12.55 -8.69
C LEU A 14 -9.13 -13.28 -10.01
N GLU A 15 -8.06 -13.60 -10.75
CA GLU A 15 -8.12 -14.30 -12.04
C GLU A 15 -8.73 -15.71 -11.93
N HIS A 16 -8.55 -16.36 -10.77
CA HIS A 16 -9.13 -17.65 -10.46
C HIS A 16 -10.43 -17.58 -9.65
N ALA A 17 -11.02 -16.40 -9.46
CA ALA A 17 -12.26 -16.17 -8.73
C ALA A 17 -12.26 -16.77 -7.30
N LEU A 18 -11.15 -16.63 -6.59
CA LEU A 18 -10.94 -17.19 -5.24
C LEU A 18 -11.29 -16.22 -4.10
N LEU A 19 -11.73 -15.00 -4.42
CA LEU A 19 -12.07 -13.96 -3.45
C LEU A 19 -13.55 -13.56 -3.57
N ASP A 20 -14.19 -13.26 -2.45
CA ASP A 20 -15.51 -12.62 -2.43
C ASP A 20 -15.39 -11.17 -2.91
N THR A 21 -15.99 -10.88 -4.05
CA THR A 21 -15.93 -9.56 -4.69
C THR A 21 -16.85 -8.51 -4.04
N ASN A 22 -17.71 -8.91 -3.09
CA ASN A 22 -18.50 -7.97 -2.31
C ASN A 22 -17.70 -7.31 -1.18
N GLN A 23 -16.49 -7.80 -0.89
CA GLN A 23 -15.60 -7.25 0.12
C GLN A 23 -14.30 -6.78 -0.52
N TRP A 24 -13.96 -5.51 -0.33
CA TRP A 24 -12.73 -4.97 -0.87
C TRP A 24 -11.51 -5.59 -0.16
N PRO A 25 -10.48 -6.01 -0.90
CA PRO A 25 -9.21 -6.40 -0.30
C PRO A 25 -8.66 -5.28 0.61
N VAL A 26 -8.21 -5.66 1.80
CA VAL A 26 -7.62 -4.74 2.78
C VAL A 26 -6.10 -4.93 2.81
N ILE A 27 -5.37 -3.96 2.28
CA ILE A 27 -3.92 -3.97 2.15
C ILE A 27 -3.31 -3.06 3.22
N ASN A 28 -2.84 -3.66 4.31
CA ASN A 28 -1.99 -3.00 5.29
C ASN A 28 -0.52 -3.33 4.99
N ALA A 29 0.30 -2.32 4.76
CA ALA A 29 1.70 -2.53 4.37
C ALA A 29 2.64 -1.59 5.14
N THR A 30 3.75 -2.11 5.63
CA THR A 30 4.81 -1.32 6.27
C THR A 30 6.03 -1.25 5.36
N SER A 31 6.65 -0.08 5.23
CA SER A 31 7.92 0.06 4.51
C SER A 31 8.94 0.82 5.35
N GLY A 32 10.19 0.37 5.22
CA GLY A 32 11.36 1.10 5.69
C GLY A 32 11.45 2.52 5.12
N VAL A 33 12.15 3.39 5.85
CA VAL A 33 12.31 4.82 5.52
C VAL A 33 12.94 5.08 4.15
N SER A 34 13.68 4.12 3.59
CA SER A 34 14.25 4.22 2.24
C SER A 34 13.18 4.46 1.16
N GLY A 35 11.94 4.00 1.37
CA GLY A 35 10.82 4.25 0.47
C GLY A 35 10.43 5.72 0.33
N ALA A 36 10.76 6.57 1.32
CA ALA A 36 10.56 8.02 1.27
C ALA A 36 11.64 8.73 0.43
N GLY A 37 12.71 8.03 0.06
CA GLY A 37 13.83 8.54 -0.72
C GLY A 37 14.87 9.31 0.13
N ARG A 38 16.00 9.64 -0.51
CA ARG A 38 17.09 10.41 0.11
C ARG A 38 16.75 11.89 0.10
N LYS A 39 16.15 12.38 1.18
CA LYS A 39 15.77 13.79 1.38
C LYS A 39 15.90 14.15 2.86
N ALA A 40 16.37 15.35 3.17
CA ALA A 40 16.28 15.90 4.51
C ALA A 40 14.84 16.39 4.77
N SER A 41 14.13 15.76 5.69
CA SER A 41 12.81 16.21 6.17
C SER A 41 12.60 15.75 7.62
N MET A 42 11.72 16.43 8.36
CA MET A 42 11.38 15.99 9.71
C MET A 42 10.75 14.60 9.70
N VAL A 43 9.83 14.34 8.77
CA VAL A 43 9.05 13.08 8.70
C VAL A 43 9.92 11.82 8.54
N ASN A 44 11.09 11.92 7.90
CA ASN A 44 12.01 10.80 7.71
C ASN A 44 13.31 10.94 8.54
N SER A 45 13.34 11.86 9.50
CA SER A 45 14.45 12.02 10.44
C SER A 45 14.47 10.86 11.44
N PHE A 46 15.66 10.46 11.89
CA PHE A 46 15.86 9.25 12.68
C PHE A 46 14.94 9.14 13.90
N CYS A 47 14.83 10.18 14.72
CA CYS A 47 14.01 10.17 15.94
C CYS A 47 12.51 10.35 15.70
N GLU A 48 12.10 10.72 14.49
CA GLU A 48 10.70 10.94 14.12
C GLU A 48 10.04 9.67 13.56
N VAL A 49 10.82 8.63 13.29
CA VAL A 49 10.33 7.36 12.75
C VAL A 49 10.07 6.38 13.89
N SER A 50 8.83 5.90 13.95
CA SER A 50 8.39 4.80 14.80
C SER A 50 7.54 3.82 13.99
N LEU A 51 6.24 3.71 14.23
CA LEU A 51 5.30 3.02 13.35
C LEU A 51 4.04 3.86 13.21
N GLN A 52 3.80 4.41 12.02
CA GLN A 52 2.67 5.31 11.82
C GLN A 52 2.02 5.12 10.44
N PRO A 53 0.68 5.03 10.36
CA PRO A 53 -0.03 5.07 9.08
C PRO A 53 0.09 6.44 8.43
N TYR A 54 0.22 6.49 7.11
CA TYR A 54 0.27 7.74 6.35
C TYR A 54 -0.50 7.62 5.04
N GLY A 55 -0.94 8.75 4.47
CA GLY A 55 -1.70 8.74 3.21
C GLY A 55 -3.00 7.94 3.29
N VAL A 56 -3.61 7.82 4.47
CA VAL A 56 -4.87 7.10 4.68
C VAL A 56 -5.94 7.67 3.75
N PHE A 57 -6.53 6.80 2.92
CA PHE A 57 -7.49 7.16 1.85
C PHE A 57 -7.00 8.15 0.78
N ASN A 58 -5.70 8.49 0.76
CA ASN A 58 -5.16 9.50 -0.17
C ASN A 58 -3.79 9.12 -0.77
N HIS A 59 -3.28 7.90 -0.50
CA HIS A 59 -1.99 7.48 -1.03
C HIS A 59 -2.11 7.16 -2.52
N ARG A 60 -1.27 7.78 -3.35
CA ARG A 60 -1.25 7.64 -4.83
C ARG A 60 -1.16 6.21 -5.38
N HIS A 61 -0.71 5.25 -4.56
CA HIS A 61 -0.63 3.84 -4.95
C HIS A 61 -1.98 3.13 -4.84
N GLN A 62 -2.94 3.65 -4.08
CA GLN A 62 -4.27 3.06 -4.00
C GLN A 62 -4.94 3.00 -5.38
N PRO A 63 -5.04 4.10 -6.15
CA PRO A 63 -5.67 4.03 -7.48
C PRO A 63 -4.84 3.21 -8.47
N GLU A 64 -3.52 3.20 -8.36
CA GLU A 64 -2.65 2.34 -9.19
C GLU A 64 -2.94 0.85 -8.94
N ILE A 65 -3.07 0.43 -7.68
CA ILE A 65 -3.43 -0.95 -7.32
C ILE A 65 -4.83 -1.29 -7.84
N ALA A 66 -5.81 -0.44 -7.57
CA ALA A 66 -7.20 -0.68 -7.97
C ALA A 66 -7.34 -0.79 -9.50
N GLN A 67 -6.70 0.11 -10.24
CA GLN A 67 -6.72 0.10 -11.70
C GLN A 67 -6.14 -1.19 -12.28
N HIS A 68 -5.00 -1.67 -11.77
CA HIS A 68 -4.35 -2.86 -12.30
C HIS A 68 -4.98 -4.19 -11.83
N LEU A 69 -5.67 -4.20 -10.69
CA LEU A 69 -6.46 -5.34 -10.22
C LEU A 69 -7.87 -5.38 -10.83
N GLY A 70 -8.39 -4.24 -11.30
CA GLY A 70 -9.75 -4.13 -11.79
C GLY A 70 -10.82 -4.18 -10.69
N CYS A 71 -10.45 -3.91 -9.44
CA CYS A 71 -11.37 -3.83 -8.30
C CYS A 71 -10.91 -2.78 -7.29
N ASP A 72 -11.84 -2.24 -6.52
CA ASP A 72 -11.52 -1.32 -5.43
C ASP A 72 -10.81 -2.04 -4.28
N VAL A 73 -9.90 -1.33 -3.62
CA VAL A 73 -9.12 -1.82 -2.47
C VAL A 73 -9.02 -0.76 -1.39
N ILE A 74 -8.93 -1.21 -0.13
CA ILE A 74 -8.45 -0.36 0.96
C ILE A 74 -6.93 -0.50 1.03
N PHE A 75 -6.22 0.62 0.99
CA PHE A 75 -4.76 0.64 1.08
C PHE A 75 -4.29 1.61 2.16
N THR A 76 -3.61 1.06 3.18
CA THR A 76 -3.07 1.82 4.31
C THR A 76 -1.58 1.51 4.48
N PRO A 77 -0.70 2.39 3.97
CA PRO A 77 0.73 2.24 4.19
C PRO A 77 1.14 2.79 5.56
N HIS A 78 2.16 2.17 6.14
CA HIS A 78 2.79 2.57 7.39
C HIS A 78 4.29 2.81 7.14
N LEU A 79 4.81 3.86 7.76
CA LEU A 79 6.25 4.11 7.84
C LEU A 79 6.75 3.46 9.14
N GLY A 80 7.77 2.61 9.03
CA GLY A 80 8.42 1.98 10.18
C GLY A 80 9.70 1.25 9.81
#